data_AF-A0A2V1E8U5-F1
#
_entry.id   AF-A0A2V1E8U5-F1
#
_cell.length_a   1.000
_cell.length_b   1.000
_cell.length_c   1.000
_cell.angle_alpha   90.00
_cell.angle_beta   90.00
_cell.angle_gamma   90.00
#
_symmetry.space_group_name_H-M   'P 1'
#
loop_
_entity.id
_entity.type
_entity.pdbx_description
1 polymer ?
#
loop_
_entity_poly.entity_id
_entity_poly.type
_entity_poly.pdbx_seq_one_letter_code
_entity_poly.pdbx_strand_id
1 'polypeptide(L)'
;MALGTNLPFWPALIFTYLEPLSLIVGLHAACTDPADFVARQLPSPSGPIPDHALVLSYTLGNLFLVVAALAVLCTAITREARVTKYYLAFGAIGDLGHIYASYAVMGREVFLNLNGYNDMMWGNIGISAFLHINRLATVLGVFGKVGR
;
A
#
# COMPACT_ATOMS: atom_id res chain seq x y z
N MET A 1 1.98 5.11 23.86
CA MET A 1 1.10 5.43 22.72
C MET A 1 1.36 6.84 22.23
N ALA A 2 0.99 7.18 20.99
CA ALA A 2 1.11 8.54 20.50
C ALA A 2 0.01 8.91 19.49
N LEU A 3 -0.16 10.22 19.28
CA LEU A 3 -1.02 10.82 18.25
C LEU A 3 -2.50 10.41 18.33
N GLY A 4 -2.99 10.03 19.52
CA GLY A 4 -4.38 9.63 19.71
C GLY A 4 -4.77 8.29 19.07
N THR A 5 -3.81 7.40 18.81
CA THR A 5 -4.04 6.11 18.13
C THR A 5 -3.86 4.91 19.08
N ASN A 6 -4.13 3.68 18.59
CA ASN A 6 -3.75 2.45 19.29
C ASN A 6 -2.27 2.07 19.07
N LEU A 7 -1.50 2.89 18.36
CA LEU A 7 -0.16 2.57 17.91
C LEU A 7 0.91 3.38 18.69
N PRO A 8 2.14 2.83 18.81
CA PRO A 8 3.30 3.63 19.17
C PRO A 8 3.59 4.70 18.10
N PHE A 9 4.41 5.71 18.42
CA PHE A 9 4.61 6.88 17.57
C PHE A 9 4.98 6.57 16.12
N TRP A 10 6.01 5.75 15.91
CA TRP A 10 6.49 5.44 14.56
C TRP A 10 5.44 4.68 13.72
N PRO A 11 4.85 3.58 14.20
CA PRO A 11 3.75 2.93 13.47
C PRO A 11 2.51 3.80 13.30
N ALA A 12 2.20 4.68 14.26
CA ALA A 12 1.09 5.62 14.15
C ALA A 12 1.33 6.60 12.98
N LEU A 13 2.54 7.17 12.88
CA LEU A 13 2.89 8.07 11.78
C LEU A 13 2.71 7.38 10.42
N ILE A 14 3.22 6.16 10.27
CA ILE A 14 3.13 5.41 9.01
C ILE A 14 1.67 5.03 8.71
N PHE A 15 1.06 4.22 9.57
CA PHE A 15 -0.16 3.49 9.22
C PHE A 15 -1.45 4.28 9.45
N THR A 16 -1.40 5.31 10.30
CA THR A 16 -2.57 6.18 10.54
C THR A 16 -2.59 7.39 9.61
N TYR A 17 -1.42 7.86 9.15
CA TYR A 17 -1.33 9.12 8.40
C TYR A 17 -0.69 8.95 7.03
N LEU A 18 0.56 8.48 6.94
CA LEU A 18 1.28 8.44 5.67
C LEU A 18 0.67 7.44 4.68
N GLU A 19 0.30 6.25 5.14
CA GLU A 19 -0.32 5.23 4.32
C GLU A 19 -1.67 5.70 3.75
N PRO A 20 -2.65 6.18 4.55
CA PRO A 20 -3.91 6.72 3.99
C PRO A 20 -3.71 7.86 3.00
N LEU A 21 -2.74 8.76 3.25
CA LEU A 21 -2.41 9.82 2.30
C LEU A 21 -1.85 9.27 0.99
N SER A 22 -0.95 8.28 1.05
CA SER A 22 -0.42 7.63 -0.15
C SER A 22 -1.51 6.92 -0.96
N LEU A 23 -2.50 6.32 -0.30
CA LEU A 23 -3.66 5.71 -0.96
C LEU A 23 -4.55 6.75 -1.64
N ILE A 24 -4.72 7.94 -1.04
CA ILE A 24 -5.44 9.06 -1.69
C ILE A 24 -4.67 9.57 -2.91
N VAL A 25 -3.33 9.64 -2.85
CA VAL A 25 -2.50 9.97 -4.02
C VAL A 25 -2.63 8.90 -5.10
N GLY A 26 -2.64 7.62 -4.73
CA GLY A 26 -2.87 6.49 -5.65
C GLY A 26 -4.26 6.55 -6.30
N LEU A 27 -5.30 6.86 -5.53
CA LEU A 27 -6.66 7.10 -6.04
C LEU A 27 -6.65 8.21 -7.09
N HIS A 28 -6.00 9.34 -6.79
CA HIS A 28 -5.91 10.45 -7.73
C HIS A 28 -5.21 10.03 -9.03
N ALA A 29 -4.07 9.34 -8.94
CA ALA A 29 -3.36 8.85 -10.11
C ALA A 29 -4.21 7.88 -10.95
N ALA A 30 -4.86 6.91 -10.31
CA ALA A 30 -5.65 5.88 -10.98
C ALA A 30 -6.94 6.41 -11.64
N CYS A 31 -7.48 7.53 -11.16
CA CYS A 31 -8.73 8.11 -11.66
C CYS A 31 -8.53 9.29 -12.64
N THR A 32 -7.49 10.10 -12.45
CA THR A 32 -7.26 11.30 -13.27
C THR A 32 -6.61 10.96 -14.61
N ASP A 33 -5.64 10.03 -14.62
CA ASP A 33 -5.01 9.54 -15.84
C ASP A 33 -4.85 8.00 -15.77
N PRO A 34 -5.94 7.25 -15.99
CA PRO A 34 -5.92 5.80 -15.88
C PRO A 34 -5.00 5.15 -16.92
N ALA A 35 -4.80 5.79 -18.08
CA ALA A 35 -3.93 5.25 -19.13
C ALA A 35 -2.46 5.34 -18.72
N ASP A 36 -2.01 6.51 -18.22
CA ASP A 36 -0.66 6.67 -17.68
C ASP A 36 -0.43 5.77 -16.46
N PHE A 37 -1.41 5.71 -15.55
CA PHE A 37 -1.34 4.87 -14.36
C PHE A 37 -1.13 3.40 -14.71
N VAL A 38 -1.86 2.86 -15.70
CA VAL A 38 -1.72 1.48 -16.16
C VAL A 38 -0.39 1.29 -16.91
N ALA A 39 -0.02 2.22 -17.79
CA ALA A 39 1.21 2.12 -18.58
C ALA A 39 2.46 2.05 -17.68
N ARG A 40 2.48 2.84 -16.61
CA ARG A 40 3.63 2.96 -15.70
C ARG A 40 3.76 1.82 -14.69
N GLN A 41 2.82 0.86 -14.69
CA GLN A 41 2.99 -0.39 -13.93
C GLN A 41 4.20 -1.22 -14.44
N LEU A 42 4.73 -0.90 -15.63
CA LEU A 42 5.93 -1.50 -16.21
C LEU A 42 6.97 -0.42 -16.57
N PRO A 43 8.27 -0.76 -16.64
CA PRO A 43 9.34 0.21 -16.91
C PRO A 43 9.33 0.72 -18.36
N SER A 44 8.76 -0.04 -19.30
CA SER A 44 8.66 0.33 -20.71
C SER A 44 7.29 -0.08 -21.22
N PRO A 45 6.27 0.78 -21.14
CA PRO A 45 4.95 0.47 -21.66
C PRO A 45 5.00 0.20 -23.16
N SER A 46 4.36 -0.86 -23.61
CA SER A 46 4.31 -1.24 -25.02
C SER A 46 2.88 -1.51 -25.46
N GLY A 47 2.45 -0.83 -26.52
CA GLY A 47 1.14 -1.04 -27.15
C GLY A 47 0.01 -0.19 -26.54
N PRO A 48 -1.18 -0.24 -27.17
CA PRO A 48 -2.36 0.46 -26.67
C PRO A 48 -2.87 -0.17 -25.36
N ILE A 49 -3.30 0.68 -24.42
CA ILE A 49 -3.93 0.22 -23.18
C ILE A 49 -5.36 -0.24 -23.49
N PRO A 50 -5.74 -1.50 -23.20
CA PRO A 50 -7.07 -1.99 -23.49
C PRO A 50 -8.10 -1.45 -22.48
N ASP A 51 -9.34 -1.25 -22.92
CA ASP A 51 -10.43 -0.66 -22.10
C ASP A 51 -10.66 -1.40 -20.77
N HIS A 52 -10.50 -2.72 -20.75
CA HIS A 52 -10.64 -3.50 -19.52
C HIS A 52 -9.59 -3.12 -18.45
N ALA A 53 -8.39 -2.72 -18.86
CA ALA A 53 -7.36 -2.24 -17.93
C ALA A 53 -7.72 -0.85 -17.36
N LEU A 54 -8.38 0.01 -18.14
CA LEU A 54 -8.88 1.30 -17.65
C LEU A 54 -9.98 1.10 -16.60
N VAL A 55 -10.91 0.17 -16.82
CA VAL A 55 -11.93 -0.20 -15.82
C VAL A 55 -11.28 -0.69 -14.52
N LEU A 56 -10.24 -1.53 -14.63
CA LEU A 56 -9.48 -1.99 -13.46
C LEU A 56 -8.74 -0.85 -12.74
N SER A 57 -8.21 0.14 -13.47
CA SER A 57 -7.61 1.34 -12.87
C SER A 57 -8.60 2.09 -11.99
N TYR A 58 -9.79 2.40 -12.51
CA TYR A 58 -10.83 3.07 -11.73
C TYR A 58 -11.31 2.24 -10.53
N THR A 59 -11.44 0.93 -10.71
CA THR A 59 -11.83 0.00 -9.64
C THR A 59 -10.77 -0.02 -8.53
N LEU A 60 -9.49 -0.05 -8.90
CA LEU A 60 -8.38 0.01 -7.96
C LEU A 60 -8.30 1.37 -7.25
N GLY A 61 -8.52 2.47 -7.97
CA GLY A 61 -8.64 3.80 -7.39
C GLY A 61 -9.73 3.86 -6.31
N ASN A 62 -10.93 3.37 -6.62
CA ASN A 62 -12.00 3.28 -5.63
C ASN A 62 -11.61 2.42 -4.42
N LEU A 63 -10.92 1.29 -4.64
CA LEU A 63 -10.45 0.43 -3.57
C LEU A 63 -9.43 1.15 -2.68
N PHE A 64 -8.53 1.97 -3.23
CA PHE A 64 -7.59 2.76 -2.42
C PHE A 64 -8.31 3.70 -1.45
N LEU A 65 -9.41 4.33 -1.88
CA LEU A 65 -10.23 5.18 -0.99
C LEU A 65 -10.80 4.37 0.18
N VAL A 66 -11.37 3.18 -0.12
CA VAL A 66 -11.95 2.30 0.90
C VAL A 66 -10.88 1.82 1.88
N VAL A 67 -9.71 1.40 1.38
CA VAL A 67 -8.60 0.94 2.22
C VAL A 67 -8.05 2.08 3.08
N ALA A 68 -7.96 3.31 2.56
CA ALA A 68 -7.56 4.48 3.34
C ALA A 68 -8.53 4.77 4.50
N ALA A 69 -9.83 4.68 4.24
CA ALA A 69 -10.84 4.83 5.29
C ALA A 69 -10.77 3.70 6.34
N LEU A 70 -10.55 2.46 5.90
CA LEU A 70 -10.36 1.31 6.80
C LEU A 70 -9.09 1.47 7.65
N ALA A 71 -8.00 1.99 7.08
CA ALA A 71 -6.78 2.27 7.82
C ALA A 71 -7.04 3.23 8.99
N VAL A 72 -7.72 4.35 8.73
CA VAL A 72 -8.10 5.32 9.77
C VAL A 72 -9.04 4.69 10.79
N LEU A 73 -10.04 3.91 10.35
CA LEU A 73 -10.96 3.20 11.23
C LEU A 73 -10.23 2.25 12.18
N CYS A 74 -9.32 1.45 11.65
CA CYS A 74 -8.63 0.38 12.37
C CYS A 74 -7.43 0.85 13.20
N THR A 75 -6.89 2.06 12.95
CA THR A 75 -5.71 2.57 13.68
C THR A 75 -6.02 3.76 14.60
N ALA A 76 -6.95 4.65 14.21
CA ALA A 76 -7.29 5.85 14.99
C ALA A 76 -8.64 5.74 15.72
N ILE A 77 -9.68 5.28 15.03
CA ILE A 77 -11.06 5.33 15.53
C ILE A 77 -11.34 4.18 16.51
N THR A 78 -10.97 2.95 16.14
CA THR A 78 -11.23 1.78 16.98
C THR A 78 -10.54 1.90 18.35
N ARG A 79 -11.23 1.44 19.40
CA ARG A 79 -10.67 1.32 20.76
C ARG A 79 -10.14 -0.09 21.04
N GLU A 80 -10.42 -1.04 20.17
CA GLU A 80 -10.03 -2.43 20.34
C GLU A 80 -8.65 -2.68 19.70
N ALA A 81 -7.63 -2.84 20.55
CA ALA A 81 -6.26 -3.07 20.12
C ALA A 81 -6.12 -4.33 19.24
N ARG A 82 -6.96 -5.35 19.47
CA ARG A 82 -6.98 -6.58 18.67
C ARG A 82 -7.33 -6.29 17.21
N VAL A 83 -8.27 -5.39 16.95
CA VAL A 83 -8.63 -4.98 15.57
C VAL A 83 -7.44 -4.34 14.87
N THR A 84 -6.74 -3.42 15.54
CA THR A 84 -5.54 -2.79 14.98
C THR A 84 -4.45 -3.81 14.67
N LYS A 85 -4.20 -4.78 15.56
CA LYS A 85 -3.19 -5.83 15.34
C LYS A 85 -3.52 -6.71 14.12
N TYR A 86 -4.76 -7.16 14.00
CA TYR A 86 -5.16 -7.98 12.85
C TYR A 86 -5.21 -7.18 11.56
N TYR A 87 -5.63 -5.92 11.60
CA TYR A 87 -5.56 -5.03 10.45
C TYR A 87 -4.11 -4.92 9.93
N LEU A 88 -3.13 -4.71 10.80
CA LEU A 88 -1.72 -4.68 10.40
C LEU A 88 -1.21 -6.05 9.90
N ALA A 89 -1.64 -7.15 10.53
CA ALA A 89 -1.25 -8.49 10.07
C ALA A 89 -1.81 -8.81 8.68
N PHE A 90 -3.07 -8.47 8.41
CA PHE A 90 -3.70 -8.67 7.11
C PHE A 90 -3.13 -7.70 6.06
N GLY A 91 -2.85 -6.46 6.45
CA GLY A 91 -2.13 -5.50 5.61
C GLY A 91 -0.77 -6.03 5.18
N ALA A 92 -0.03 -6.71 6.07
CA ALA A 92 1.27 -7.30 5.73
C ALA A 92 1.15 -8.41 4.68
N ILE A 93 0.04 -9.16 4.66
CA ILE A 93 -0.25 -10.14 3.61
C ILE A 93 -0.57 -9.41 2.29
N GLY A 94 -1.35 -8.32 2.35
CA GLY A 94 -1.65 -7.47 1.21
C GLY A 94 -0.39 -6.88 0.56
N ASP A 95 0.58 -6.45 1.36
CA ASP A 95 1.87 -5.93 0.87
C ASP A 95 2.62 -6.98 0.03
N LEU A 96 2.64 -8.24 0.47
CA LEU A 96 3.21 -9.34 -0.33
C LEU A 96 2.42 -9.61 -1.61
N GLY A 97 1.10 -9.46 -1.55
CA GLY A 97 0.22 -9.56 -2.73
C GLY A 97 0.58 -8.53 -3.80
N HIS A 98 0.84 -7.27 -3.40
CA HIS A 98 1.29 -6.21 -4.31
C HIS A 98 2.63 -6.56 -4.98
N ILE A 99 3.61 -6.96 -4.17
CA ILE A 99 4.95 -7.36 -4.67
C ILE A 99 4.83 -8.55 -5.63
N TYR A 100 4.03 -9.55 -5.27
CA TYR A 100 3.82 -10.74 -6.10
C TYR A 100 3.13 -10.40 -7.41
N ALA A 101 2.11 -9.52 -7.41
CA ALA A 101 1.43 -9.11 -8.63
C ALA A 101 2.41 -8.46 -9.63
N SER A 102 3.31 -7.60 -9.14
CA SER A 102 4.36 -7.03 -9.99
C SER A 102 5.35 -8.09 -10.48
N TYR A 103 5.83 -8.97 -9.60
CA TYR A 103 6.75 -10.06 -9.96
C TYR A 103 6.16 -11.01 -11.02
N ALA A 104 4.88 -11.37 -10.88
CA ALA A 104 4.20 -12.31 -11.76
C ALA A 104 4.10 -11.80 -13.21
N VAL A 105 4.00 -10.49 -13.41
CA VAL A 105 3.90 -9.87 -14.74
C VAL A 105 5.25 -9.44 -15.28
N MET A 106 6.10 -8.82 -14.44
CA MET A 106 7.43 -8.32 -14.86
C MET A 106 8.40 -9.44 -15.19
N GLY A 107 8.26 -10.60 -14.53
CA GLY A 107 9.27 -11.65 -14.55
C GLY A 107 10.52 -11.30 -13.73
N ARG A 108 11.35 -12.31 -13.49
CA ARG A 108 12.48 -12.21 -12.55
C ARG A 108 13.52 -11.16 -12.94
N GLU A 109 13.85 -11.03 -14.22
CA GLU A 109 14.92 -10.13 -14.68
C GLU A 109 14.55 -8.66 -14.46
N VAL A 110 13.35 -8.27 -14.90
CA VAL A 110 12.84 -6.90 -14.72
C VAL A 110 12.62 -6.61 -13.23
N PHE A 111 12.04 -7.56 -12.50
CA PHE A 111 11.80 -7.40 -11.06
C PHE A 111 13.08 -7.17 -10.26
N LEU A 112 14.19 -7.85 -10.59
CA LEU A 112 15.46 -7.67 -9.88
C LEU A 112 16.27 -6.45 -10.35
N ASN A 113 15.90 -5.83 -11.48
CA ASN A 113 16.57 -4.64 -11.99
C ASN A 113 16.04 -3.35 -11.33
N LEU A 114 16.41 -3.14 -10.07
CA LEU A 114 15.96 -1.98 -9.27
C LEU A 114 16.32 -0.62 -9.89
N ASN A 115 17.40 -0.55 -10.68
CA ASN A 115 17.81 0.68 -11.36
C ASN A 115 16.84 1.09 -12.48
N GLY A 116 16.04 0.16 -13.00
CA GLY A 116 15.04 0.42 -14.02
C GLY A 116 13.68 0.83 -13.47
N TYR A 117 13.53 0.93 -12.14
CA TYR A 117 12.23 1.21 -11.53
C TYR A 117 11.86 2.67 -11.71
N ASN A 118 10.64 2.89 -12.24
CA ASN A 118 9.98 4.18 -12.13
C ASN A 118 9.34 4.35 -10.73
N ASP A 119 8.76 5.52 -10.49
CA ASP A 119 8.05 5.86 -9.26
C ASP A 119 6.89 4.91 -8.94
N MET A 120 6.10 4.47 -9.92
CA MET A 120 5.01 3.51 -9.70
C MET A 120 5.52 2.14 -9.25
N MET A 121 6.63 1.67 -9.82
CA MET A 121 7.27 0.42 -9.40
C MET A 121 7.86 0.53 -7.99
N TRP A 122 8.49 1.66 -7.66
CA TRP A 122 8.94 1.94 -6.30
C TRP A 122 7.78 1.98 -5.31
N GLY A 123 6.63 2.52 -5.70
CA GLY A 123 5.40 2.47 -4.91
C GLY A 123 4.90 1.04 -4.69
N ASN A 124 4.71 0.28 -5.76
CA ASN A 124 4.14 -1.07 -5.70
C ASN A 124 5.03 -2.11 -5.02
N ILE A 125 6.35 -1.94 -5.09
CA ILE A 125 7.32 -2.94 -4.64
C ILE A 125 8.10 -2.44 -3.44
N GLY A 126 8.76 -1.28 -3.60
CA GLY A 126 9.62 -0.71 -2.55
C GLY A 126 8.84 -0.27 -1.32
N ILE A 127 7.80 0.55 -1.51
CA ILE A 127 6.95 1.01 -0.40
C ILE A 127 6.21 -0.18 0.22
N SER A 128 5.65 -1.11 -0.58
CA SER A 128 5.03 -2.32 -0.04
C SER A 128 5.99 -3.17 0.80
N ALA A 129 7.24 -3.37 0.36
CA ALA A 129 8.24 -4.08 1.17
C ALA A 129 8.56 -3.34 2.48
N PHE A 130 8.68 -2.01 2.42
CA PHE A 130 8.87 -1.19 3.61
C PHE A 130 7.69 -1.29 4.59
N LEU A 131 6.45 -1.21 4.10
CA LEU A 131 5.24 -1.33 4.92
C LEU A 131 5.16 -2.72 5.54
N HIS A 132 5.42 -3.79 4.77
CA HIS A 132 5.41 -5.17 5.25
C HIS A 132 6.31 -5.35 6.47
N ILE A 133 7.58 -4.92 6.37
CA ILE A 133 8.55 -5.02 7.46
C ILE A 133 8.07 -4.23 8.68
N ASN A 134 7.61 -2.99 8.49
CA ASN A 134 7.14 -2.16 9.59
C ASN A 134 5.89 -2.74 10.27
N ARG A 135 4.98 -3.39 9.52
CA ARG A 135 3.79 -4.03 10.08
C ARG A 135 4.17 -5.21 10.94
N LEU A 136 5.02 -6.11 10.44
CA LEU A 136 5.50 -7.25 11.23
C LEU A 136 6.24 -6.79 12.48
N ALA A 137 7.15 -5.82 12.36
CA ALA A 137 7.85 -5.25 13.51
C ALA A 137 6.89 -4.63 14.52
N THR A 138 5.81 -3.97 14.07
CA THR A 138 4.78 -3.41 14.95
C THR A 138 3.98 -4.50 15.66
N VAL A 139 3.53 -5.53 14.94
CA VAL A 139 2.77 -6.65 15.50
C VAL A 139 3.61 -7.44 16.51
N LEU A 140 4.91 -7.61 16.26
CA LEU A 140 5.88 -8.25 17.15
C LEU A 140 6.29 -7.36 18.34
N GLY A 141 5.86 -6.09 18.37
CA GLY A 141 6.10 -5.18 19.50
C GLY A 141 7.46 -4.49 19.49
N VAL A 142 8.19 -4.48 18.36
CA VAL A 142 9.52 -3.83 18.22
C VAL A 142 9.44 -2.34 18.56
N PHE A 143 8.34 -1.68 18.20
CA PHE A 143 8.13 -0.25 18.48
C PHE A 143 7.35 0.02 19.77
N GLY A 144 7.06 -1.02 20.56
CA GLY A 144 6.21 -0.95 21.75
C GLY A 144 4.86 -1.66 21.58
N LYS A 145 4.08 -1.69 22.67
CA LYS A 145 2.79 -2.40 22.71
C LYS A 145 1.72 -1.66 21.90
N VAL A 146 0.98 -2.40 21.08
CA VAL A 146 -0.25 -1.94 20.42
C VAL A 146 -1.41 -2.03 21.41
N GLY A 147 -2.15 -0.93 21.54
CA GLY A 147 -3.29 -0.74 22.43
C GLY A 147 -3.16 0.48 23.32
N ARG A 148 -4.31 0.98 23.77
CA ARG A 148 -4.41 2.04 24.79
C ARG A 148 -4.41 1.48 26.20
#